data_AF-A0A4S2ULC1-F1
#
_entry.id   AF-A0A4S2ULC1-F1
#
_cell.length_a   1.000
_cell.length_b   1.000
_cell.length_c   1.000
_cell.angle_alpha   90.00
_cell.angle_beta   90.00
_cell.angle_gamma   90.00
#
_symmetry.space_group_name_H-M   'P 1'
#
loop_
_entity.id
_entity.type
_entity.pdbx_description
1 polymer ?
#
loop_
_entity_poly.entity_id
_entity_poly.type
_entity_poly.pdbx_seq_one_letter_code
_entity_poly.pdbx_strand_id
1 'polypeptide(L)'
;MIHEVDEGLRLLLVDAGLEESGVDLVFDAPTRDWSARRNAPTVSVFLYGIREDATRRRSGTTDEYDEEGVVTGRRTPPRWFELTYLLTAWTNRPQDEHRLLSEVLRCLIHTDVLPARMLTGSLAALGMTVEMEAASAGSGDRPSTVDVWSALGGELKAAIDLRVWAPLAGEVTPVGPPVTEGLLVRTVPGRDGEATEAGRRLRYDAASEVRGEGFAAARERQLPPGQRLRDDAASEARGPGVGAERDQRLPSARRRRGGPAR
;
A
#
# COMPACT_ATOMS: atom_id res chain seq x y z
N MET A 1 -2.01 9.57 1.00
CA MET A 1 -2.30 8.46 1.92
C MET A 1 -3.70 8.58 2.53
N ILE A 2 -3.99 9.49 3.47
CA ILE A 2 -5.32 9.52 4.15
C ILE A 2 -6.49 9.65 3.16
N HIS A 3 -6.45 10.66 2.28
CA HIS A 3 -7.49 10.84 1.25
C HIS A 3 -7.61 9.66 0.27
N GLU A 4 -6.53 8.89 0.07
CA GLU A 4 -6.52 7.70 -0.79
C GLU A 4 -7.15 6.50 -0.06
N VAL A 5 -6.99 6.42 1.27
CA VAL A 5 -7.73 5.48 2.10
C VAL A 5 -9.21 5.84 2.13
N ASP A 6 -9.56 7.12 2.32
CA ASP A 6 -10.96 7.57 2.33
C ASP A 6 -11.66 7.20 1.02
N GLU A 7 -11.01 7.46 -0.12
CA GLU A 7 -11.54 7.07 -1.44
C GLU A 7 -11.64 5.54 -1.59
N GLY A 8 -10.65 4.79 -1.10
CA GLY A 8 -10.70 3.34 -1.10
C GLY A 8 -11.86 2.77 -0.27
N LEU A 9 -12.10 3.32 0.92
CA LEU A 9 -13.24 2.96 1.78
C LEU A 9 -14.57 3.32 1.11
N ARG A 10 -14.64 4.48 0.45
CA ARG A 10 -15.81 4.89 -0.33
C ARG A 10 -16.10 3.87 -1.41
N LEU A 11 -15.11 3.55 -2.26
CA LEU A 11 -15.25 2.59 -3.34
C LEU A 11 -15.63 1.19 -2.83
N LEU A 12 -15.06 0.75 -1.71
CA LEU A 12 -15.39 -0.54 -1.10
C LEU A 12 -16.86 -0.63 -0.70
N LEU A 13 -17.37 0.40 -0.04
CA LEU A 13 -18.77 0.43 0.42
C LEU A 13 -19.75 0.64 -0.74
N VAL A 14 -19.35 1.37 -1.80
CA VAL A 14 -20.14 1.48 -3.03
C VAL A 14 -20.24 0.13 -3.75
N ASP A 15 -19.12 -0.61 -3.88
CA ASP A 15 -19.07 -1.95 -4.49
C ASP A 15 -19.95 -2.97 -3.71
N ALA A 16 -20.21 -2.70 -2.42
CA ALA A 16 -21.14 -3.47 -1.61
C ALA A 16 -22.63 -3.15 -1.85
N GLY A 17 -22.96 -2.16 -2.70
CA GLY A 17 -24.33 -1.82 -3.11
C GLY A 17 -25.02 -0.76 -2.26
N LEU A 18 -24.29 -0.03 -1.41
CA LEU A 18 -24.88 1.00 -0.53
C LEU A 18 -25.46 2.19 -1.32
N GLU A 19 -24.75 2.71 -2.32
CA GLU A 19 -25.26 3.83 -3.15
C GLU A 19 -26.47 3.42 -4.01
N GLU A 20 -26.47 2.21 -4.56
CA GLU A 20 -27.61 1.68 -5.33
C GLU A 20 -28.89 1.56 -4.48
N SER A 21 -28.72 1.41 -3.16
CA SER A 21 -29.80 1.34 -2.18
C SER A 21 -30.31 2.74 -1.76
N GLY A 22 -29.79 3.82 -2.36
CA GLY A 22 -30.15 5.20 -2.02
C GLY A 22 -29.60 5.69 -0.68
N VAL A 23 -28.49 5.09 -0.23
CA VAL A 23 -27.79 5.47 1.00
C VAL A 23 -26.63 6.41 0.66
N ASP A 24 -26.59 7.57 1.33
CA ASP A 24 -25.50 8.52 1.18
C ASP A 24 -24.27 8.08 2.00
N LEU A 25 -23.08 8.19 1.42
CA LEU A 25 -21.81 8.04 2.13
C LEU A 25 -21.14 9.39 2.37
N VAL A 26 -20.71 9.62 3.60
CA VAL A 26 -20.09 10.88 4.04
C VAL A 26 -18.95 10.63 5.01
N PHE A 27 -17.94 11.49 5.01
CA PHE A 27 -16.74 11.37 5.87
C PHE A 27 -16.70 12.43 6.99
N ASP A 28 -17.83 13.11 7.20
CA ASP A 28 -17.97 14.12 8.24
C ASP A 28 -18.17 13.49 9.63
N ALA A 29 -17.75 14.23 10.66
CA ALA A 29 -18.07 13.91 12.05
C ALA A 29 -19.59 13.90 12.30
N PRO A 30 -20.13 12.83 12.91
CA PRO A 30 -21.57 12.70 13.14
C PRO A 30 -22.01 13.48 14.39
N THR A 31 -21.84 14.81 14.35
CA THR A 31 -22.25 15.71 15.44
C THR A 31 -23.77 15.89 15.47
N ARG A 32 -24.30 16.40 16.58
CA ARG A 32 -25.75 16.64 16.76
C ARG A 32 -26.35 17.57 15.70
N ASP A 33 -25.68 18.68 15.39
CA ASP A 33 -26.17 19.64 14.38
C ASP A 33 -26.03 19.08 12.96
N TRP A 34 -25.06 18.20 12.75
CA TRP A 34 -24.88 17.50 11.49
C TRP A 34 -26.00 16.48 11.26
N SER A 35 -26.33 15.66 12.26
CA SER A 35 -27.35 14.62 12.14
C SER A 35 -28.78 15.19 12.03
N ALA A 36 -29.07 16.29 12.72
CA ALA A 36 -30.38 16.96 12.68
C ALA A 36 -30.78 17.47 11.28
N ARG A 37 -29.82 17.62 10.36
CA ARG A 37 -30.06 18.12 8.99
C ARG A 37 -30.29 17.01 7.96
N ARG A 38 -30.21 15.74 8.35
CA ARG A 38 -30.28 14.60 7.42
C ARG A 38 -31.71 14.08 7.29
N ASN A 39 -32.16 13.97 6.03
CA ASN A 39 -33.49 13.45 5.68
C ASN A 39 -33.42 12.13 4.90
N ALA A 40 -32.23 11.73 4.44
CA ALA A 40 -31.97 10.51 3.68
C ALA A 40 -31.13 9.52 4.51
N PRO A 41 -31.29 8.19 4.31
CA PRO A 41 -30.40 7.20 4.91
C PRO A 41 -28.93 7.51 4.62
N THR A 42 -28.11 7.61 5.65
CA THR A 42 -26.70 8.04 5.52
C THR A 42 -25.78 7.16 6.36
N VAL A 43 -24.63 6.77 5.82
CA VAL A 43 -23.50 6.19 6.56
C VAL A 43 -22.39 7.23 6.68
N SER A 44 -22.08 7.61 7.91
CA SER A 44 -20.91 8.46 8.23
C SER A 44 -19.70 7.58 8.53
N VAL A 45 -18.58 7.85 7.87
CA VAL A 45 -17.27 7.20 8.02
C VAL A 45 -16.29 8.23 8.58
N PHE A 46 -16.32 8.41 9.90
CA PHE A 46 -15.59 9.51 10.55
C PHE A 46 -14.21 9.08 11.05
N LEU A 47 -13.14 9.67 10.50
CA LEU A 47 -11.77 9.48 11.00
C LEU A 47 -11.54 10.27 12.30
N TYR A 48 -11.32 9.56 13.41
CA TYR A 48 -11.11 10.21 14.72
C TYR A 48 -9.71 9.98 15.31
N GLY A 49 -8.93 9.04 14.77
CA GLY A 49 -7.60 8.71 15.29
C GLY A 49 -6.59 8.46 14.18
N ILE A 50 -5.38 8.99 14.36
CA ILE A 50 -4.22 8.74 13.49
C ILE A 50 -3.03 8.45 14.39
N ARG A 51 -2.41 7.28 14.25
CA ARG A 51 -1.24 6.88 15.05
C ARG A 51 -0.19 6.22 14.17
N GLU A 52 1.08 6.50 14.40
CA GLU A 52 2.15 5.76 13.75
C GLU A 52 2.28 4.37 14.40
N ASP A 53 2.33 3.33 13.59
CA ASP A 53 2.73 2.00 14.05
C ASP A 53 4.26 1.93 14.12
N ALA A 54 4.79 2.29 15.28
CA ALA A 54 6.23 2.29 15.55
C ALA A 54 6.85 0.88 15.48
N THR A 55 6.06 -0.19 15.62
CA THR A 55 6.58 -1.57 15.54
C THR A 55 7.02 -1.94 14.12
N ARG A 56 6.38 -1.33 13.11
CA ARG A 56 6.73 -1.49 11.69
C ARG A 56 7.75 -0.45 11.21
N ARG A 57 8.24 0.44 12.09
CA ARG A 57 9.22 1.46 11.72
C ARG A 57 10.53 0.80 11.33
N ARG A 58 10.99 1.12 10.12
CA ARG A 58 12.30 0.71 9.61
C ARG A 58 13.24 1.90 9.51
N SER A 59 14.53 1.62 9.67
CA SER A 59 15.61 2.60 9.53
C SER A 59 16.45 2.27 8.30
N GLY A 60 17.21 3.26 7.84
CA GLY A 60 18.07 3.14 6.66
C GLY A 60 17.43 3.79 5.44
N THR A 61 17.99 3.49 4.27
CA THR A 61 17.57 4.06 3.00
C THR A 61 17.79 3.06 1.88
N THR A 62 16.89 3.06 0.91
CA THR A 62 16.99 2.23 -0.29
C THR A 62 17.38 3.13 -1.46
N ASP A 63 18.39 2.73 -2.21
CA ASP A 63 18.80 3.43 -3.42
C ASP A 63 17.76 3.18 -4.53
N GLU A 64 17.35 4.24 -5.21
CA GLU A 64 16.51 4.21 -6.41
C GLU A 64 17.39 4.31 -7.64
N TYR A 65 17.10 3.48 -8.64
CA TYR A 65 17.89 3.35 -9.85
C TYR A 65 17.08 3.79 -11.07
N ASP A 66 17.74 4.40 -12.06
CA ASP A 66 17.15 4.58 -13.40
C ASP A 66 17.24 3.32 -14.27
N GLU A 67 16.73 3.41 -15.50
CA GLU A 67 16.76 2.34 -16.50
C GLU A 67 18.19 1.93 -16.88
N GLU A 68 19.15 2.85 -16.73
CA GLU A 68 20.57 2.64 -16.95
C GLU A 68 21.28 2.11 -15.70
N GLY A 69 20.55 1.84 -14.62
CA GLY A 69 21.03 1.28 -13.35
C GLY A 69 21.87 2.25 -12.49
N VAL A 70 21.86 3.56 -12.78
CA VAL A 70 22.52 4.60 -12.00
C VAL A 70 21.61 4.98 -10.83
N VAL A 71 22.20 5.18 -9.65
CA VAL A 71 21.43 5.65 -8.49
C VAL A 71 21.01 7.09 -8.76
N THR A 72 19.71 7.35 -8.82
CA THR A 72 19.12 8.66 -9.07
C THR A 72 18.54 9.28 -7.80
N GLY A 73 18.18 8.45 -6.84
CA GLY A 73 17.62 8.88 -5.57
C GLY A 73 17.88 7.90 -4.45
N ARG A 74 17.58 8.34 -3.24
CA ARG A 74 17.63 7.53 -2.04
C ARG A 74 16.32 7.71 -1.29
N ARG A 75 15.56 6.63 -1.16
CA ARG A 75 14.25 6.61 -0.52
C ARG A 75 14.35 6.14 0.92
N THR A 76 13.70 6.86 1.83
CA THR A 76 13.50 6.38 3.21
C THR A 76 12.41 5.30 3.27
N PRO A 77 12.49 4.30 4.17
CA PRO A 77 11.46 3.29 4.30
C PRO A 77 10.08 3.90 4.57
N PRO A 78 8.99 3.35 3.99
CA PRO A 78 7.64 3.79 4.29
C PRO A 78 7.33 3.70 5.79
N ARG A 79 6.56 4.67 6.28
CA ARG A 79 6.05 4.67 7.66
C ARG A 79 4.63 4.15 7.69
N TRP A 80 4.33 3.28 8.64
CA TRP A 80 2.99 2.72 8.78
C TRP A 80 2.16 3.57 9.73
N PHE A 81 0.94 3.89 9.32
CA PHE A 81 -0.02 4.60 10.14
C PHE A 81 -1.26 3.75 10.30
N GLU A 82 -1.73 3.68 11.54
CA GLU A 82 -3.06 3.21 11.88
C GLU A 82 -4.04 4.39 11.86
N LEU A 83 -5.05 4.29 11.00
CA LEU A 83 -6.16 5.22 10.89
C LEU A 83 -7.38 4.56 11.54
N THR A 84 -8.03 5.26 12.47
CA THR A 84 -9.19 4.74 13.19
C THR A 84 -10.44 5.52 12.83
N TYR A 85 -11.39 4.81 12.24
CA TYR A 85 -12.66 5.32 11.75
C TYR A 85 -13.82 4.84 12.63
N LEU A 86 -14.80 5.70 12.82
CA LEU A 86 -16.06 5.40 13.47
C LEU A 86 -17.17 5.43 12.41
N LEU A 87 -17.75 4.26 12.12
CA LEU A 87 -18.84 4.15 11.16
C LEU A 87 -20.19 4.18 11.88
N THR A 88 -21.07 5.07 11.46
CA THR A 88 -22.40 5.27 12.05
C THR A 88 -23.48 5.32 10.98
N ALA A 89 -24.65 4.76 11.28
CA ALA A 89 -25.82 4.79 10.39
C ALA A 89 -26.86 5.76 10.92
N TRP A 90 -27.45 6.53 10.01
CA TRP A 90 -28.44 7.56 10.31
C TRP A 90 -29.65 7.36 9.42
N THR A 91 -30.80 7.06 10.02
CA THR A 91 -32.08 6.91 9.33
C THR A 91 -33.22 7.42 10.22
N ASN A 92 -34.47 7.36 9.75
CA ASN A 92 -35.63 7.76 10.54
C ASN A 92 -36.02 6.75 11.63
N ARG A 93 -35.57 5.48 11.53
CA ARG A 93 -35.96 4.41 12.46
C ARG A 93 -34.73 3.66 12.96
N PRO A 94 -34.56 3.46 14.27
CA PRO A 94 -33.42 2.72 14.81
C PRO A 94 -33.24 1.32 14.22
N GLN A 95 -34.34 0.62 13.88
CA GLN A 95 -34.26 -0.70 13.26
C GLN A 95 -33.65 -0.66 11.85
N ASP A 96 -33.88 0.41 11.10
CA ASP A 96 -33.29 0.58 9.77
C ASP A 96 -31.82 0.99 9.87
N GLU A 97 -31.43 1.74 10.93
CA GLU A 97 -30.02 1.97 11.26
C GLU A 97 -29.29 0.66 11.54
N HIS A 98 -29.90 -0.24 12.32
CA HIS A 98 -29.30 -1.55 12.60
C HIS A 98 -29.17 -2.43 11.35
N ARG A 99 -30.15 -2.38 10.44
CA ARG A 99 -30.09 -3.08 9.16
C ARG A 99 -28.93 -2.56 8.31
N LEU A 100 -28.81 -1.24 8.20
CA LEU A 100 -27.74 -0.60 7.46
C LEU A 100 -26.36 -0.92 8.05
N LEU A 101 -26.22 -0.86 9.37
CA LEU A 101 -24.98 -1.29 10.05
C LEU A 101 -24.69 -2.77 9.82
N SER A 102 -25.70 -3.63 9.73
CA SER A 102 -25.50 -5.06 9.44
C SER A 102 -24.94 -5.27 8.03
N GLU A 103 -25.40 -4.51 7.04
CA GLU A 103 -24.89 -4.56 5.67
C GLU A 103 -23.44 -4.07 5.59
N VAL A 104 -23.15 -2.92 6.19
CA VAL A 104 -21.78 -2.38 6.31
C VAL A 104 -20.86 -3.39 7.01
N LEU A 105 -21.30 -3.94 8.14
CA LEU A 105 -20.52 -4.91 8.91
C LEU A 105 -20.21 -6.18 8.10
N ARG A 106 -21.18 -6.67 7.32
CA ARG A 106 -20.96 -7.82 6.42
C ARG A 106 -19.90 -7.51 5.38
N CYS A 107 -19.92 -6.33 4.76
CA CYS A 107 -18.89 -5.92 3.81
C CYS A 107 -17.50 -5.90 4.48
N LEU A 108 -17.39 -5.27 5.65
CA LEU A 108 -16.11 -5.06 6.32
C LEU A 108 -15.50 -6.36 6.87
N ILE A 109 -16.30 -7.24 7.47
CA ILE A 109 -15.80 -8.53 8.02
C ILE A 109 -15.26 -9.46 6.92
N HIS A 110 -15.71 -9.32 5.67
CA HIS A 110 -15.20 -10.12 4.56
C HIS A 110 -14.00 -9.47 3.83
N THR A 111 -13.54 -8.31 4.30
CA THR A 111 -12.50 -7.51 3.64
C THR A 111 -11.40 -7.13 4.64
N ASP A 112 -10.43 -8.03 4.83
CA ASP A 112 -9.29 -7.79 5.72
C ASP A 112 -8.18 -6.93 5.06
N VAL A 113 -8.22 -6.79 3.73
CA VAL A 113 -7.25 -6.03 2.95
C VAL A 113 -8.00 -5.23 1.90
N LEU A 114 -7.70 -3.94 1.82
CA LEU A 114 -8.28 -3.06 0.81
C LEU A 114 -7.83 -3.54 -0.58
N PRO A 115 -8.76 -3.88 -1.50
CA PRO A 115 -8.40 -4.42 -2.79
C PRO A 115 -7.50 -3.49 -3.60
N ALA A 116 -6.48 -4.04 -4.26
CA ALA A 116 -5.50 -3.25 -5.03
C ALA A 116 -6.15 -2.34 -6.11
N ARG A 117 -7.30 -2.74 -6.67
CA ARG A 117 -8.06 -1.93 -7.64
C ARG A 117 -8.64 -0.63 -7.06
N MET A 118 -8.76 -0.55 -5.73
CA MET A 118 -9.29 0.60 -4.99
C MET A 118 -8.16 1.49 -4.44
N LEU A 119 -6.90 1.07 -4.58
CA LEU A 119 -5.75 1.88 -4.20
C LEU A 119 -5.41 2.86 -5.31
N THR A 120 -5.15 4.11 -4.94
CA THR A 120 -4.77 5.18 -5.87
C THR A 120 -3.45 5.85 -5.47
N GLY A 121 -2.88 6.61 -6.39
CA GLY A 121 -1.74 7.49 -6.16
C GLY A 121 -0.55 6.79 -5.48
N SER A 122 -0.15 7.32 -4.32
CA SER A 122 1.02 6.85 -3.56
C SER A 122 0.84 5.43 -3.02
N LEU A 123 -0.38 5.05 -2.61
CA LEU A 123 -0.66 3.70 -2.11
C LEU A 123 -0.55 2.66 -3.23
N ALA A 124 -1.10 2.98 -4.41
CA ALA A 124 -0.97 2.13 -5.59
C ALA A 124 0.49 1.99 -6.04
N ALA A 125 1.23 3.11 -6.06
CA ALA A 125 2.64 3.14 -6.48
C ALA A 125 3.55 2.35 -5.54
N LEU A 126 3.28 2.34 -4.24
CA LEU A 126 4.03 1.54 -3.27
C LEU A 126 3.85 0.02 -3.47
N GLY A 127 2.71 -0.41 -4.04
CA GLY A 127 2.40 -1.82 -4.23
C GLY A 127 2.30 -2.64 -2.92
N MET A 128 2.14 -1.95 -1.79
CA MET A 128 2.01 -2.55 -0.47
C MET A 128 0.54 -2.74 -0.10
N THR A 129 0.25 -3.71 0.77
CA THR A 129 -1.10 -4.00 1.23
C THR A 129 -1.57 -2.98 2.26
N VAL A 130 -2.82 -2.54 2.14
CA VAL A 130 -3.51 -1.74 3.16
C VAL A 130 -4.42 -2.68 3.93
N GLU A 131 -4.05 -2.99 5.18
CA GLU A 131 -4.77 -3.92 6.04
C GLU A 131 -5.92 -3.20 6.74
N MET A 132 -7.02 -3.92 6.98
CA MET A 132 -8.21 -3.40 7.61
C MET A 132 -8.73 -4.38 8.65
N GLU A 133 -9.26 -3.85 9.75
CA GLU A 133 -9.90 -4.66 10.78
C GLU A 133 -11.11 -3.93 11.34
N ALA A 134 -12.28 -4.57 11.21
CA ALA A 134 -13.54 -4.03 11.67
C ALA A 134 -14.02 -4.73 12.94
N ALA A 135 -14.71 -3.97 13.80
CA ALA A 135 -15.29 -4.46 15.04
C ALA A 135 -14.28 -5.20 15.94
N SER A 136 -13.02 -4.76 15.93
CA SER A 136 -11.98 -5.32 16.81
C SER A 136 -12.44 -5.25 18.26
N ALA A 137 -12.24 -6.34 19.00
CA ALA A 137 -12.28 -6.28 20.46
C ALA A 137 -11.23 -5.25 20.90
N GLY A 138 -11.67 -4.11 21.44
CA GLY A 138 -10.78 -3.01 21.78
C GLY A 138 -9.61 -3.52 22.62
N SER A 139 -8.39 -3.33 22.13
CA SER A 139 -7.17 -3.63 22.87
C SER A 139 -6.19 -2.49 22.62
N GLY A 140 -6.06 -1.61 23.61
CA GLY A 140 -5.12 -0.49 23.57
C GLY A 140 -5.54 0.71 24.42
N ASP A 141 -4.61 1.66 24.55
CA ASP A 141 -4.76 2.99 25.15
C ASP A 141 -5.55 3.94 24.21
N ARG A 142 -6.74 3.50 23.80
CA ARG A 142 -7.61 4.21 22.84
C ARG A 142 -8.83 4.77 23.55
N PRO A 143 -9.32 5.97 23.16
CA PRO A 143 -10.63 6.43 23.59
C PRO A 143 -11.68 5.37 23.26
N SER A 144 -12.49 5.01 24.24
CA SER A 144 -13.60 4.11 23.98
C SER A 144 -14.60 4.79 23.03
N THR A 145 -15.44 4.01 22.36
CA THR A 145 -16.54 4.56 21.54
C THR A 145 -17.40 5.54 22.35
N VAL A 146 -17.60 5.28 23.65
CA VAL A 146 -18.33 6.18 24.57
C VAL A 146 -17.62 7.52 24.76
N ASP A 147 -16.29 7.52 24.88
CA ASP A 147 -15.49 8.75 25.01
C ASP A 147 -15.58 9.59 23.73
N VAL A 148 -15.51 8.94 22.55
CA VAL A 148 -15.65 9.61 21.26
C VAL A 148 -17.03 10.27 21.13
N TRP A 149 -18.10 9.55 21.47
CA TRP A 149 -19.46 10.11 21.46
C TRP A 149 -19.62 11.28 22.43
N SER A 150 -19.03 11.18 23.63
CA SER A 150 -19.04 12.26 24.61
C SER A 150 -18.36 13.52 24.07
N ALA A 151 -17.25 13.37 23.34
CA ALA A 151 -16.55 14.48 22.69
C ALA A 151 -17.33 15.09 21.51
N LEU A 152 -18.11 14.28 20.78
CA LEU A 152 -18.92 14.74 19.65
C LEU A 152 -20.18 15.52 20.07
N GLY A 153 -20.56 15.48 21.36
CA GLY A 153 -21.76 16.17 21.88
C GLY A 153 -23.07 15.62 21.33
N GLY A 154 -23.05 14.40 20.79
CA GLY A 154 -24.19 13.69 20.21
C GLY A 154 -24.81 12.69 21.17
N GLU A 155 -25.96 12.15 20.78
CA GLU A 155 -26.53 10.97 21.43
C GLU A 155 -25.72 9.73 21.06
N LEU A 156 -25.44 8.87 22.05
CA LEU A 156 -24.73 7.61 21.83
C LEU A 156 -25.57 6.70 20.91
N LYS A 157 -25.01 6.36 19.74
CA LYS A 157 -25.60 5.40 18.80
C LYS A 157 -24.70 4.19 18.59
N ALA A 158 -25.29 3.13 18.07
CA ALA A 158 -24.54 1.97 17.59
C ALA A 158 -23.57 2.40 16.48
N ALA A 159 -22.33 1.92 16.58
CA ALA A 159 -21.26 2.27 15.67
C ALA A 159 -20.31 1.08 15.48
N ILE A 160 -19.60 1.06 14.35
CA ILE A 160 -18.55 0.08 14.07
C ILE A 160 -17.21 0.81 14.10
N ASP A 161 -16.28 0.33 14.93
CA ASP A 161 -14.89 0.78 14.89
C ASP A 161 -14.16 0.06 13.75
N LEU A 162 -13.49 0.82 12.89
CA LEU A 162 -12.70 0.32 11.77
C LEU A 162 -11.28 0.84 11.86
N ARG A 163 -10.33 -0.08 11.80
CA ARG A 163 -8.89 0.22 11.83
C ARG A 163 -8.31 -0.05 10.45
N VAL A 164 -7.49 0.88 9.97
CA VAL A 164 -6.82 0.75 8.67
C VAL A 164 -5.34 1.03 8.83
N TRP A 165 -4.49 0.07 8.46
CA TRP A 165 -3.04 0.25 8.45
C TRP A 165 -2.58 0.58 7.04
N ALA A 166 -2.14 1.82 6.85
CA ALA A 166 -1.73 2.34 5.56
C ALA A 166 -0.28 2.83 5.58
N PRO A 167 0.54 2.48 4.57
CA PRO A 167 1.89 2.99 4.45
C PRO A 167 1.88 4.41 3.87
N LEU A 168 2.61 5.31 4.50
CA LEU A 168 3.00 6.59 3.94
C LEU A 168 4.35 6.45 3.26
N ALA A 169 4.41 6.76 1.97
CA ALA A 169 5.63 6.71 1.19
C ALA A 169 6.74 7.56 1.85
N GLY A 170 7.94 6.99 1.96
CA GLY A 170 9.09 7.75 2.42
C GLY A 170 9.57 8.75 1.36
N GLU A 171 10.24 9.79 1.83
CA GLU A 171 10.83 10.83 0.99
C GLU A 171 11.95 10.27 0.13
N VAL A 172 12.02 10.78 -1.12
CA VAL A 172 13.11 10.52 -2.06
C VAL A 172 14.04 11.72 -2.02
N THR A 173 15.27 11.49 -1.63
CA THR A 173 16.33 12.49 -1.72
C THR A 173 17.12 12.24 -3.01
N PRO A 174 17.20 13.20 -3.95
CA PRO A 174 18.00 13.02 -5.15
C PRO A 174 19.47 12.86 -4.74
N VAL A 175 20.18 11.96 -5.41
CA VAL A 175 21.62 11.82 -5.20
C VAL A 175 22.38 12.63 -6.25
N GLY A 176 23.59 13.07 -5.89
CA GLY A 176 24.49 13.71 -6.85
C GLY A 176 24.93 12.76 -7.96
N PRO A 177 25.51 13.29 -9.04
CA PRO A 177 26.02 12.46 -10.14
C PRO A 177 27.02 11.42 -9.60
N PRO A 178 27.10 10.24 -10.25
CA PRO A 178 27.96 9.17 -9.80
C PRO A 178 29.41 9.63 -9.72
N VAL A 179 30.11 9.26 -8.65
CA VAL A 179 31.52 9.57 -8.48
C VAL A 179 32.32 8.73 -9.48
N THR A 180 32.87 9.38 -10.50
CA THR A 180 33.65 8.74 -11.57
C THR A 180 35.15 8.68 -11.28
N GLU A 181 35.62 9.44 -10.29
CA GLU A 181 37.04 9.54 -9.93
C GLU A 181 37.29 9.11 -8.47
N GLY A 182 38.36 8.35 -8.24
CA GLY A 182 38.76 7.90 -6.91
C GLY A 182 39.44 8.99 -6.06
N LEU A 183 39.56 8.73 -4.75
CA LEU A 183 40.18 9.64 -3.78
C LEU A 183 41.67 9.93 -4.11
N LEU A 184 42.01 11.21 -4.21
CA LEU A 184 43.37 11.71 -4.43
C LEU A 184 43.95 12.28 -3.14
N VAL A 185 45.10 11.76 -2.69
CA VAL A 185 45.84 12.34 -1.55
C VAL A 185 47.00 13.17 -2.09
N ARG A 186 47.05 14.46 -1.73
CA ARG A 186 48.19 15.34 -2.02
C ARG A 186 48.88 15.70 -0.71
N THR A 187 50.17 15.44 -0.63
CA THR A 187 51.02 15.88 0.49
C THR A 187 51.73 17.16 0.10
N VAL A 188 51.52 18.23 0.86
CA VAL A 188 52.25 19.50 0.70
C VAL A 188 53.29 19.59 1.82
N PRO A 189 54.59 19.81 1.52
CA PRO A 189 55.60 19.96 2.56
C PRO A 189 55.34 21.24 3.37
N GLY A 190 55.45 21.14 4.70
CA GLY A 190 55.27 22.26 5.60
C GLY A 190 56.44 23.25 5.51
N ARG A 191 56.10 24.51 5.20
CA ARG A 191 56.96 25.71 5.09
C ARG A 191 57.62 25.89 3.72
N ASP A 192 57.02 26.78 2.93
CA ASP A 192 57.56 27.42 1.72
C ASP A 192 57.98 26.50 0.56
N GLY A 193 57.30 25.36 0.36
CA GLY A 193 57.47 24.48 -0.79
C GLY A 193 56.29 24.56 -1.77
N GLU A 194 56.57 24.91 -3.03
CA GLU A 194 55.59 24.86 -4.12
C GLU A 194 55.22 23.40 -4.42
N ALA A 195 53.91 23.10 -4.47
CA ALA A 195 53.39 21.74 -4.60
C ALA A 195 53.82 21.11 -5.94
N THR A 196 54.84 20.26 -5.91
CA THR A 196 55.51 19.77 -7.13
C THR A 196 55.14 18.34 -7.55
N GLU A 197 54.24 17.65 -6.83
CA GLU A 197 53.86 16.27 -7.19
C GLU A 197 52.36 16.07 -7.44
N ALA A 198 52.08 15.30 -8.51
CA ALA A 198 50.76 14.76 -8.80
C ALA A 198 50.32 13.86 -7.64
N GLY A 199 49.21 14.21 -6.99
CA GLY A 199 48.70 13.49 -5.83
C GLY A 199 48.65 11.98 -6.02
N ARG A 200 49.07 11.23 -5.01
CA ARG A 200 49.07 9.77 -5.03
C ARG A 200 47.64 9.27 -4.86
N ARG A 201 47.13 8.51 -5.82
CA ARG A 201 45.85 7.78 -5.69
C ARG A 201 45.99 6.68 -4.65
N LEU A 202 45.07 6.62 -3.70
CA LEU A 202 44.96 5.49 -2.79
C LEU A 202 44.42 4.30 -3.59
N ARG A 203 45.27 3.29 -3.81
CA ARG A 203 44.86 2.02 -4.43
C ARG A 203 43.97 1.28 -3.43
N TYR A 204 42.71 1.04 -3.78
CA TYR A 204 41.94 -0.03 -3.16
C TYR A 204 42.40 -1.35 -3.79
N ASP A 205 42.62 -2.38 -2.98
CA ASP A 205 43.24 -3.67 -3.34
C ASP A 205 42.35 -4.60 -4.23
N ALA A 206 41.54 -4.03 -5.11
CA ALA A 206 40.91 -4.76 -6.20
C ALA A 206 41.17 -4.02 -7.50
N ALA A 207 41.98 -4.67 -8.35
CA ALA A 207 42.57 -4.15 -9.56
C ALA A 207 41.57 -3.53 -10.56
N SER A 208 41.99 -2.43 -11.19
CA SER A 208 42.13 -2.38 -12.65
C SER A 208 42.97 -1.17 -13.06
N GLU A 209 44.07 -1.41 -13.77
CA GLU A 209 44.64 -0.40 -14.67
C GLU A 209 43.71 -0.28 -15.87
N VAL A 210 43.07 0.87 -16.07
CA VAL A 210 42.51 1.24 -17.38
C VAL A 210 43.01 2.62 -17.77
N ARG A 211 43.70 2.62 -18.90
CA ARG A 211 44.15 3.78 -19.65
C ARG A 211 42.94 4.27 -20.45
N GLY A 212 42.34 5.38 -20.04
CA GLY A 212 41.24 6.05 -20.76
C GLY A 212 39.84 5.65 -20.30
N GLU A 213 39.02 6.68 -20.09
CA GLU A 213 37.56 6.65 -19.87
C GLU A 213 37.03 5.82 -18.67
N GLY A 214 36.96 6.49 -17.50
CA GLY A 214 36.04 6.13 -16.41
C GLY A 214 36.46 4.96 -15.51
N PHE A 215 36.48 5.20 -14.18
CA PHE A 215 36.64 4.15 -13.16
C PHE A 215 35.33 3.41 -12.83
N ALA A 216 34.28 3.57 -13.63
CA ALA A 216 33.11 2.70 -13.53
C ALA A 216 33.52 1.32 -14.04
N ALA A 217 34.11 0.50 -13.16
CA ALA A 217 34.22 -0.92 -13.42
C ALA A 217 32.83 -1.41 -13.81
N ALA A 218 32.72 -2.08 -14.96
CA ALA A 218 31.51 -2.79 -15.36
C ALA A 218 31.26 -3.89 -14.31
N ARG A 219 30.62 -3.52 -13.19
CA ARG A 219 30.04 -4.50 -12.28
C ARG A 219 28.87 -5.10 -13.03
N GLU A 220 28.91 -6.41 -13.21
CA GLU A 220 27.72 -7.17 -13.58
C GLU A 220 26.66 -6.85 -12.51
N ARG A 221 25.70 -5.99 -12.89
CA ARG A 221 24.69 -5.45 -11.98
C ARG A 221 23.69 -6.54 -11.69
N GLN A 222 23.96 -7.32 -10.64
CA GLN A 222 22.94 -8.18 -10.06
C GLN A 222 21.88 -7.29 -9.40
N LEU A 223 20.72 -7.17 -10.05
CA LEU A 223 19.51 -6.65 -9.45
C LEU A 223 19.22 -7.41 -8.15
N PRO A 224 18.63 -6.77 -7.12
CA PRO A 224 18.20 -7.47 -5.91
C PRO A 224 17.26 -8.64 -6.25
N PRO A 225 17.30 -9.75 -5.50
CA PRO A 225 16.46 -10.90 -5.79
C PRO A 225 14.96 -10.52 -5.73
N GLY A 226 14.26 -10.67 -6.86
CA GLY A 226 12.81 -10.45 -6.95
C GLY A 226 12.32 -9.67 -8.17
N GLN A 227 13.18 -8.97 -8.90
CA GLN A 227 12.79 -8.24 -10.12
C GLN A 227 13.30 -8.96 -11.36
N ARG A 228 12.41 -9.67 -12.05
CA ARG A 228 12.65 -10.09 -13.43
C ARG A 228 12.39 -8.87 -14.32
N LEU A 229 13.36 -8.56 -15.18
CA LEU A 229 13.15 -7.68 -16.32
C LEU A 229 11.90 -8.19 -17.06
N ARG A 230 10.91 -7.32 -17.28
CA ARG A 230 9.83 -7.63 -18.21
C ARG A 230 10.48 -7.66 -19.59
N ASP A 231 10.73 -8.86 -20.10
CA ASP A 231 11.18 -9.07 -21.47
C ASP A 231 10.05 -8.68 -22.43
N ASP A 232 10.05 -7.41 -22.85
CA ASP A 232 9.27 -6.94 -23.99
C ASP A 232 10.07 -7.19 -25.27
N ALA A 233 10.03 -8.41 -25.81
CA ALA A 233 10.24 -8.67 -27.25
C ALA A 233 9.98 -10.14 -27.66
N ALA A 234 8.79 -10.38 -28.25
CA ALA A 234 8.44 -11.30 -29.34
C ALA A 234 6.98 -11.78 -29.12
N SER A 235 5.99 -11.57 -29.98
CA SER A 235 6.00 -11.62 -31.44
C SER A 235 4.71 -10.99 -31.96
N GLU A 236 4.85 -9.98 -32.82
CA GLU A 236 3.88 -9.74 -33.88
C GLU A 236 3.88 -10.91 -34.88
N ALA A 237 2.76 -11.04 -35.59
CA ALA A 237 2.49 -11.88 -36.76
C ALA A 237 2.29 -13.40 -36.56
N ARG A 238 1.01 -13.81 -36.51
CA ARG A 238 0.32 -14.54 -37.61
C ARG A 238 -1.11 -14.92 -37.22
N GLY A 239 -2.09 -14.41 -37.96
CA GLY A 239 -3.32 -15.15 -38.27
C GLY A 239 -3.41 -15.35 -39.79
N PRO A 240 -4.45 -15.99 -40.34
CA PRO A 240 -5.39 -16.96 -39.75
C PRO A 240 -5.45 -18.27 -40.59
N GLY A 241 -6.12 -19.33 -40.10
CA GLY A 241 -6.41 -20.48 -40.98
C GLY A 241 -6.93 -21.78 -40.33
N VAL A 242 -8.26 -21.91 -40.32
CA VAL A 242 -9.08 -23.10 -40.69
C VAL A 242 -8.76 -24.48 -40.08
N GLY A 243 -9.70 -24.94 -39.24
CA GLY A 243 -10.42 -26.23 -39.42
C GLY A 243 -9.78 -27.52 -38.90
N ALA A 244 -10.42 -28.13 -37.88
CA ALA A 244 -10.84 -29.54 -37.93
C ALA A 244 -11.60 -29.92 -36.64
N GLU A 245 -12.85 -30.36 -36.81
CA GLU A 245 -13.59 -31.23 -35.89
C GLU A 245 -12.76 -32.47 -35.52
N ARG A 246 -12.90 -32.97 -34.29
CA ARG A 246 -13.51 -34.30 -34.02
C ARG A 246 -13.45 -34.72 -32.56
N ASP A 247 -14.66 -34.99 -32.07
CA ASP A 247 -15.09 -36.22 -31.37
C ASP A 247 -14.60 -36.56 -29.94
N GLN A 248 -15.55 -36.40 -29.02
CA GLN A 248 -16.10 -37.44 -28.13
C GLN A 248 -15.15 -38.51 -27.55
N ARG A 249 -15.17 -38.64 -26.21
CA ARG A 249 -15.77 -39.78 -25.50
C ARG A 249 -15.74 -39.58 -23.98
N LEU A 250 -16.94 -39.69 -23.38
CA LEU A 250 -17.16 -39.99 -21.97
C LEU A 250 -16.54 -41.35 -21.60
N PRO A 251 -16.40 -41.63 -20.29
CA PRO A 251 -17.03 -42.85 -19.82
C PRO A 251 -17.93 -42.66 -18.59
N SER A 252 -19.01 -43.44 -18.70
CA SER A 252 -20.12 -43.69 -17.82
C SER A 252 -19.78 -44.38 -16.50
N ALA A 253 -20.64 -44.10 -15.51
CA ALA A 253 -20.77 -44.71 -14.21
C ALA A 253 -20.78 -46.26 -14.17
N ARG A 254 -20.31 -46.81 -13.04
CA ARG A 254 -20.76 -48.11 -12.52
C ARG A 254 -21.18 -48.00 -11.05
N ARG A 255 -22.49 -48.06 -10.83
CA ARG A 255 -23.14 -48.53 -9.59
C ARG A 255 -23.16 -50.06 -9.59
N ARG A 256 -22.98 -50.68 -8.42
CA ARG A 256 -23.85 -51.72 -7.80
C ARG A 256 -23.24 -52.13 -6.44
N ARG A 257 -24.00 -51.95 -5.34
CA ARG A 257 -24.76 -52.98 -4.57
C ARG A 257 -23.83 -54.07 -4.03
N GLY A 258 -23.84 -54.49 -2.76
CA GLY A 258 -24.70 -54.34 -1.58
C GLY A 258 -24.12 -55.30 -0.51
N GLY A 259 -24.50 -55.17 0.76
CA GLY A 259 -23.94 -55.87 1.94
C GLY A 259 -24.14 -57.42 1.98
N PRO A 260 -24.11 -58.11 3.15
CA PRO A 260 -24.44 -57.61 4.49
C PRO A 260 -23.58 -58.14 5.69
N ALA A 261 -23.92 -57.61 6.88
CA ALA A 261 -23.98 -58.22 8.23
C ALA A 261 -22.72 -58.83 8.87
N ARG A 262 -22.23 -58.17 9.93
CA ARG A 262 -22.40 -58.61 11.34
C ARG A 262 -22.13 -57.44 12.29
#